data_AF-A0A0U5HLG3-F1
#
_entry.id   AF-A0A0U5HLG3-F1
#
_cell.length_a   1.000
_cell.length_b   1.000
_cell.length_c   1.000
_cell.angle_alpha   90.00
_cell.angle_beta   90.00
_cell.angle_gamma   90.00
#
_symmetry.space_group_name_H-M   'P 1'
#
loop_
_entity.id
_entity.type
_entity.pdbx_description
1 polymer ?
#
loop_
_entity_poly.entity_id
_entity_poly.type
_entity_poly.pdbx_seq_one_letter_code
_entity_poly.pdbx_strand_id
1 'polypeptide(L)'
;MDRKMALYGLPLWVSLAALSNAQAAPGAGAGSGQLPPGMNPNIIYEDLPLVPKFAKAHGVVMGIAFGIIFPLGAILLRVIRSQYGVYAHISAQLIGYALMIAGLATGIRVGKILDRLHNNGHTILGTVIVVFLLIQPFIGFWHHYKFRKTQSSGWWTHVHIWVGRFFLLLGIINGGTGLKLADNTAGGIIAYAVVAGVFGVAYIAIAALRQGKVILKDKETTPEMQQT
;
A
#
# COMPACT_ATOMS: atom_id res chain seq x y z
N MET A 1 -15.01 -22.64 28.68
CA MET A 1 -15.31 -21.20 28.57
C MET A 1 -15.37 -20.85 27.10
N ASP A 2 -16.58 -20.94 26.55
CA ASP A 2 -16.93 -20.63 25.18
C ASP A 2 -17.09 -19.12 24.96
N ARG A 3 -16.57 -18.63 23.82
CA ARG A 3 -17.11 -17.52 23.01
C ARG A 3 -16.26 -17.41 21.73
N LYS A 4 -16.56 -18.23 20.73
CA LYS A 4 -16.29 -17.90 19.32
C LYS A 4 -17.64 -17.60 18.67
N MET A 5 -18.14 -16.40 18.93
CA MET A 5 -19.25 -15.82 18.19
C MET A 5 -18.72 -15.28 16.86
N ALA A 6 -19.40 -15.71 15.79
CA ALA A 6 -19.68 -15.03 14.52
C ALA A 6 -18.54 -14.26 13.83
N LEU A 7 -18.34 -14.53 12.54
CA LEU A 7 -18.48 -13.55 11.44
C LEU A 7 -18.01 -14.17 10.08
N TYR A 8 -19.00 -14.36 9.19
CA TYR A 8 -18.96 -14.54 7.72
C TYR A 8 -18.36 -15.85 7.15
N GLY A 9 -19.11 -16.86 6.66
CA GLY A 9 -20.54 -16.92 6.35
C GLY A 9 -20.86 -16.76 4.85
N LEU A 10 -20.17 -17.46 3.94
CA LEU A 10 -20.77 -17.97 2.71
C LEU A 10 -20.18 -19.38 2.45
N PRO A 11 -21.00 -20.44 2.41
CA PRO A 11 -20.49 -21.78 2.18
C PRO A 11 -20.08 -22.00 0.72
N LEU A 12 -19.05 -22.84 0.51
CA LEU A 12 -18.50 -23.21 -0.80
C LEU A 12 -19.54 -23.74 -1.83
N TRP A 13 -20.71 -24.21 -1.40
CA TRP A 13 -21.77 -24.67 -2.31
C TRP A 13 -22.49 -23.55 -3.08
N VAL A 14 -22.41 -22.29 -2.63
CA VAL A 14 -22.97 -21.15 -3.38
C VAL A 14 -22.20 -20.93 -4.69
N SER A 15 -20.92 -21.30 -4.76
CA SER A 15 -20.08 -21.15 -5.96
C SER A 15 -20.35 -22.18 -7.05
N LEU A 16 -20.94 -23.35 -6.73
CA LEU A 16 -21.19 -24.39 -7.73
C LEU A 16 -22.60 -24.29 -8.34
N ALA A 17 -23.61 -23.92 -7.54
CA ALA A 17 -24.99 -23.74 -8.02
C ALA A 17 -25.16 -22.46 -8.87
N ALA A 18 -24.40 -21.40 -8.57
CA ALA A 18 -24.39 -20.19 -9.38
C ALA A 18 -23.71 -20.41 -10.74
N LEU A 19 -22.70 -21.30 -10.81
CA LEU A 19 -22.05 -21.66 -12.08
C LEU A 19 -22.92 -22.59 -12.93
N SER A 20 -23.67 -23.52 -12.34
CA SER A 20 -24.54 -24.43 -13.09
C SER A 20 -25.74 -23.75 -13.73
N ASN A 21 -26.26 -22.67 -13.14
CA ASN A 21 -27.41 -21.93 -13.66
C ASN A 21 -27.04 -20.83 -14.67
N ALA A 22 -25.78 -20.38 -14.71
CA ALA A 22 -25.35 -19.32 -15.62
C ALA A 22 -25.22 -19.78 -17.09
N GLN A 23 -25.21 -21.10 -17.35
CA GLN A 23 -25.11 -21.67 -18.70
C GLN A 23 -26.46 -21.85 -19.42
N ALA A 24 -27.58 -21.53 -18.78
CA ALA A 24 -28.91 -21.71 -19.35
C ALA A 24 -29.77 -20.44 -19.23
N ALA A 25 -29.57 -19.46 -20.11
CA ALA A 25 -30.66 -18.61 -20.61
C ALA A 25 -30.16 -17.66 -21.72
N PRO A 26 -30.50 -17.89 -23.00
CA PRO A 26 -30.49 -16.84 -23.99
C PRO A 26 -31.80 -16.03 -23.86
N GLY A 27 -31.68 -14.74 -23.53
CA GLY A 27 -32.73 -13.73 -23.68
C GLY A 27 -33.95 -13.89 -22.77
N ALA A 28 -34.05 -13.07 -21.71
CA ALA A 28 -35.33 -12.79 -21.08
C ALA A 28 -35.33 -11.36 -20.51
N GLY A 29 -36.43 -10.66 -20.78
CA GLY A 29 -36.59 -9.22 -20.62
C GLY A 29 -36.50 -8.70 -19.19
N ALA A 30 -36.34 -7.39 -19.11
CA ALA A 30 -36.43 -6.57 -17.91
C ALA A 30 -37.73 -6.84 -17.15
N GLY A 31 -37.65 -7.63 -16.09
CA GLY A 31 -38.67 -7.78 -15.07
C GLY A 31 -37.97 -7.64 -13.71
N SER A 32 -38.63 -6.96 -12.77
CA SER A 32 -38.22 -6.84 -11.38
C SER A 32 -38.19 -8.22 -10.71
N GLY A 33 -37.16 -9.01 -10.99
CA GLY A 33 -36.91 -10.30 -10.37
C GLY A 33 -36.37 -10.07 -8.97
N GLN A 34 -37.18 -10.38 -7.96
CA GLN A 34 -36.72 -10.39 -6.58
C GLN A 34 -35.58 -11.42 -6.45
N LEU A 35 -34.40 -10.96 -6.02
CA LEU A 35 -33.24 -11.83 -5.86
C LEU A 35 -33.57 -13.01 -4.93
N PRO A 36 -32.98 -14.19 -5.15
CA PRO A 36 -33.18 -15.34 -4.28
C PRO A 36 -32.95 -15.00 -2.80
N PRO A 37 -33.72 -15.59 -1.86
CA PRO A 37 -33.53 -15.36 -0.43
C PRO A 37 -32.08 -15.63 0.00
N GLY A 38 -31.47 -14.68 0.71
CA GLY A 38 -30.08 -14.77 1.19
C GLY A 38 -29.02 -14.19 0.24
N MET A 39 -29.41 -13.67 -0.92
CA MET A 39 -28.53 -12.98 -1.84
C MET A 39 -28.37 -11.50 -1.44
N ASN A 40 -27.12 -10.99 -1.40
CA ASN A 40 -26.87 -9.58 -1.10
C ASN A 40 -27.11 -8.73 -2.36
N PRO A 41 -28.09 -7.80 -2.35
CA PRO A 41 -28.41 -7.00 -3.53
C PRO A 41 -27.29 -6.08 -4.02
N ASN A 42 -26.29 -5.80 -3.19
CA ASN A 42 -25.18 -4.93 -3.54
C ASN A 42 -24.02 -5.65 -4.25
N ILE A 43 -24.06 -6.99 -4.34
CA ILE A 43 -23.03 -7.78 -5.03
C ILE A 43 -23.33 -7.84 -6.53
N ILE A 44 -22.30 -7.64 -7.35
CA ILE A 44 -22.41 -7.75 -8.81
C ILE A 44 -22.13 -9.20 -9.22
N TYR A 45 -23.17 -10.03 -9.26
CA TYR A 45 -23.05 -11.48 -9.48
C TYR A 45 -22.44 -11.85 -10.83
N GLU A 46 -22.73 -11.09 -11.88
CA GLU A 46 -22.20 -11.30 -13.22
C GLU A 46 -20.67 -11.16 -13.29
N ASP A 47 -20.09 -10.31 -12.43
CA ASP A 47 -18.66 -10.00 -12.39
C ASP A 47 -17.88 -10.84 -11.36
N LEU A 48 -18.55 -11.70 -10.58
CA LEU A 48 -17.90 -12.54 -9.56
C LEU A 48 -16.70 -13.37 -10.10
N PRO A 49 -16.78 -14.00 -11.30
CA PRO A 49 -15.66 -14.75 -11.85
C PRO A 49 -14.39 -13.91 -12.09
N LEU A 50 -14.51 -12.58 -12.17
CA LEU A 50 -13.38 -11.68 -12.40
C LEU A 50 -12.61 -11.33 -11.13
N VAL A 51 -13.22 -11.53 -9.95
CA VAL A 51 -12.66 -11.15 -8.65
C VAL A 51 -11.27 -11.74 -8.41
N PRO A 52 -11.01 -13.06 -8.61
CA PRO A 52 -9.68 -13.63 -8.35
C PRO A 52 -8.58 -12.98 -9.19
N LYS A 53 -8.88 -12.66 -10.45
CA LYS A 53 -7.94 -12.02 -11.38
C LYS A 53 -7.58 -10.62 -10.91
N PHE A 54 -8.58 -9.79 -10.61
CA PHE A 54 -8.36 -8.41 -10.14
C PHE A 54 -7.75 -8.36 -8.74
N ALA A 55 -8.14 -9.24 -7.82
CA ALA A 55 -7.58 -9.32 -6.48
C ALA A 55 -6.10 -9.72 -6.50
N LYS A 56 -5.73 -10.69 -7.35
CA LYS A 56 -4.33 -11.08 -7.55
C LYS A 56 -3.52 -9.94 -8.16
N ALA A 57 -4.05 -9.26 -9.19
CA ALA A 57 -3.40 -8.10 -9.80
C ALA A 57 -3.19 -6.97 -8.77
N HIS A 58 -4.22 -6.64 -8.00
CA HIS A 58 -4.16 -5.67 -6.91
C HIS A 58 -3.06 -6.01 -5.90
N GLY A 59 -3.09 -7.24 -5.35
CA GLY A 59 -2.13 -7.68 -4.34
C GLY A 59 -0.68 -7.66 -4.82
N VAL A 60 -0.42 -8.13 -6.04
CA VAL A 60 0.93 -8.13 -6.62
C VAL A 60 1.43 -6.71 -6.87
N VAL A 61 0.62 -5.87 -7.54
CA VAL A 61 1.02 -4.50 -7.91
C VAL A 61 1.23 -3.63 -6.67
N MET A 62 0.30 -3.69 -5.70
CA MET A 62 0.43 -2.95 -4.44
C MET A 62 1.57 -3.49 -3.58
N GLY A 63 1.77 -4.81 -3.56
CA GLY A 63 2.89 -5.45 -2.87
C GLY A 63 4.26 -4.97 -3.39
N ILE A 64 4.41 -4.88 -4.72
CA ILE A 64 5.64 -4.34 -5.34
C ILE A 64 5.79 -2.84 -5.01
N ALA A 65 4.72 -2.05 -5.15
CA ALA A 65 4.78 -0.61 -4.89
C ALA A 65 5.23 -0.30 -3.45
N PHE A 66 4.56 -0.88 -2.45
CA PHE A 66 4.78 -0.60 -1.04
C PHE A 66 5.91 -1.40 -0.41
N GLY A 67 6.11 -2.65 -0.82
CA GLY A 67 7.13 -3.52 -0.26
C GLY A 67 8.53 -3.26 -0.82
N ILE A 68 8.62 -2.72 -2.05
CA ILE A 68 9.89 -2.61 -2.79
C ILE A 68 10.15 -1.18 -3.26
N ILE A 69 9.29 -0.65 -4.13
CA ILE A 69 9.61 0.57 -4.91
C ILE A 69 9.67 1.82 -4.02
N PHE A 70 8.66 2.06 -3.18
CA PHE A 70 8.67 3.21 -2.26
C PHE A 70 9.82 3.15 -1.24
N PRO A 71 10.08 2.00 -0.55
CA PRO A 71 11.25 1.87 0.31
C PRO A 71 12.58 2.08 -0.44
N LEU A 72 12.71 1.52 -1.65
CA LEU A 72 13.90 1.66 -2.48
C LEU A 72 14.18 3.13 -2.83
N GLY A 73 13.16 3.89 -3.25
CA GLY A 73 13.30 5.32 -3.50
C GLY A 73 13.81 6.09 -2.29
N ALA A 74 13.35 5.73 -1.08
CA ALA A 74 13.82 6.33 0.15
C ALA A 74 15.27 5.90 0.51
N ILE A 75 15.65 4.65 0.23
CA ILE A 75 17.01 4.14 0.42
C ILE A 75 17.98 4.82 -0.55
N LEU A 76 17.64 4.95 -1.83
CA LEU A 76 18.51 5.54 -2.86
C LEU A 76 18.88 6.99 -2.53
N LEU A 77 17.92 7.78 -2.02
CA LEU A 77 18.18 9.13 -1.50
C LEU A 77 19.23 9.13 -0.36
N ARG A 78 19.34 8.01 0.37
CA ARG A 78 20.32 7.81 1.44
C ARG A 78 21.62 7.11 1.00
N VAL A 79 21.71 6.59 -0.21
CA VAL A 79 22.97 5.99 -0.67
C VAL A 79 23.70 6.98 -1.57
N ILE A 80 22.98 7.60 -2.50
CA ILE A 80 23.55 8.48 -3.51
C ILE A 80 23.62 9.92 -2.96
N ARG A 81 24.82 10.37 -2.63
CA ARG A 81 25.10 11.67 -1.98
C ARG A 81 25.26 12.83 -2.98
N SER A 82 24.28 13.02 -3.84
CA SER A 82 24.31 14.07 -4.87
C SER A 82 22.89 14.37 -5.38
N GLN A 83 22.78 15.34 -6.29
CA GLN A 83 21.54 15.60 -7.03
C GLN A 83 20.95 14.35 -7.70
N TYR A 84 21.81 13.40 -8.11
CA TYR A 84 21.39 12.11 -8.65
C TYR A 84 20.59 11.26 -7.67
N GLY A 85 20.83 11.39 -6.35
CA GLY A 85 20.02 10.72 -5.34
C GLY A 85 18.60 11.28 -5.24
N VAL A 86 18.42 12.58 -5.46
CA VAL A 86 17.10 13.21 -5.54
C VAL A 86 16.37 12.76 -6.80
N TYR A 87 17.05 12.73 -7.95
CA TYR A 87 16.44 12.20 -9.18
C TYR A 87 16.05 10.74 -9.03
N ALA A 88 16.93 9.89 -8.50
CA ALA A 88 16.62 8.48 -8.23
C ALA A 88 15.42 8.31 -7.29
N HIS A 89 15.33 9.15 -6.25
CA HIS A 89 14.16 9.18 -5.37
C HIS A 89 12.89 9.51 -6.15
N ILE A 90 12.86 10.64 -6.85
CA ILE A 90 11.69 11.10 -7.60
C ILE A 90 11.26 10.06 -8.64
N SER A 91 12.21 9.50 -9.41
CA SER A 91 11.94 8.47 -10.41
C SER A 91 11.31 7.22 -9.78
N ALA A 92 11.89 6.71 -8.69
CA ALA A 92 11.32 5.58 -7.97
C ALA A 92 9.93 5.90 -7.42
N GLN A 93 9.71 7.10 -6.87
CA GLN A 93 8.39 7.50 -6.37
C GLN A 93 7.36 7.56 -7.50
N LEU A 94 7.70 8.13 -8.66
CA LEU A 94 6.77 8.20 -9.80
C LEU A 94 6.37 6.81 -10.29
N ILE A 95 7.31 5.86 -10.37
CA ILE A 95 7.02 4.46 -10.66
C ILE A 95 6.10 3.86 -9.59
N GLY A 96 6.41 4.09 -8.31
CA GLY A 96 5.59 3.64 -7.19
C GLY A 96 4.16 4.21 -7.23
N TYR A 97 3.99 5.48 -7.60
CA TYR A 97 2.67 6.10 -7.77
C TYR A 97 1.90 5.49 -8.93
N ALA A 98 2.54 5.24 -10.08
CA ALA A 98 1.88 4.59 -11.21
C ALA A 98 1.38 3.19 -10.82
N LEU A 99 2.20 2.40 -10.15
CA LEU A 99 1.80 1.09 -9.61
C LEU A 99 0.69 1.22 -8.57
N MET A 100 0.80 2.15 -7.62
CA MET A 100 -0.22 2.37 -6.60
C MET A 100 -1.57 2.76 -7.20
N ILE A 101 -1.61 3.60 -8.23
CA ILE A 101 -2.85 3.99 -8.91
C ILE A 101 -3.46 2.80 -9.66
N ALA A 102 -2.64 2.00 -10.37
CA ALA A 102 -3.11 0.78 -11.03
C ALA A 102 -3.64 -0.27 -10.02
N GLY A 103 -2.93 -0.42 -8.90
CA GLY A 103 -3.34 -1.25 -7.77
C GLY A 103 -4.64 -0.75 -7.16
N LEU A 104 -4.80 0.55 -6.91
CA LEU A 104 -6.04 1.13 -6.42
C LEU A 104 -7.20 0.87 -7.38
N ALA A 105 -7.01 1.07 -8.69
CA ALA A 105 -8.07 0.86 -9.68
C ALA A 105 -8.58 -0.59 -9.68
N THR A 106 -7.67 -1.57 -9.66
CA THR A 106 -8.03 -2.99 -9.55
C THR A 106 -8.67 -3.34 -8.20
N GLY A 107 -8.22 -2.72 -7.11
CA GLY A 107 -8.81 -2.87 -5.77
C GLY A 107 -10.24 -2.30 -5.68
N ILE A 108 -10.49 -1.13 -6.28
CA ILE A 108 -11.82 -0.53 -6.38
C ILE A 108 -12.76 -1.45 -7.16
N ARG A 109 -12.29 -2.05 -8.26
CA ARG A 109 -13.10 -3.00 -9.05
C ARG A 109 -13.54 -4.20 -8.19
N VAL A 110 -12.62 -4.80 -7.43
CA VAL A 110 -12.94 -5.89 -6.48
C VAL A 110 -13.90 -5.40 -5.39
N GLY A 111 -13.64 -4.23 -4.81
CA GLY A 111 -14.47 -3.64 -3.76
C GLY A 111 -15.90 -3.34 -4.20
N LYS A 112 -16.12 -2.95 -5.46
CA LYS A 112 -17.45 -2.76 -6.04
C LYS A 112 -18.19 -4.08 -6.26
N ILE A 113 -17.50 -5.10 -6.80
CA ILE A 113 -18.13 -6.41 -7.07
C ILE A 113 -18.59 -7.07 -5.77
N LEU A 114 -17.77 -6.98 -4.71
CA LEU A 114 -18.01 -7.67 -3.44
C LEU A 114 -18.78 -6.84 -2.40
N ASP A 115 -19.23 -5.62 -2.73
CA ASP A 115 -19.78 -4.66 -1.77
C ASP A 115 -18.86 -4.46 -0.54
N ARG A 116 -17.57 -4.23 -0.81
CA ARG A 116 -16.51 -4.09 0.21
C ARG A 116 -15.82 -2.75 0.25
N LEU A 117 -16.29 -1.78 -0.54
CA LEU A 117 -15.55 -0.54 -0.74
C LEU A 117 -15.47 0.29 0.56
N HIS A 118 -16.56 0.34 1.34
CA HIS A 118 -16.68 1.23 2.51
C HIS A 118 -16.95 0.51 3.85
N ASN A 119 -17.01 -0.81 3.86
CA ASN A 119 -17.38 -1.60 5.06
C ASN A 119 -16.28 -2.60 5.48
N ASN A 120 -15.06 -2.47 4.93
CA ASN A 120 -13.95 -3.36 5.22
C ASN A 120 -12.73 -2.56 5.70
N GLY A 121 -12.11 -3.00 6.80
CA GLY A 121 -10.96 -2.29 7.38
C GLY A 121 -9.78 -2.13 6.42
N HIS A 122 -9.51 -3.12 5.57
CA HIS A 122 -8.43 -3.06 4.56
C HIS A 122 -8.70 -2.01 3.48
N THR A 123 -9.95 -1.89 3.01
CA THR A 123 -10.32 -0.93 1.95
C THR A 123 -10.40 0.49 2.49
N ILE A 124 -10.95 0.68 3.70
CA ILE A 124 -11.01 1.98 4.36
C ILE A 124 -9.59 2.48 4.65
N LEU A 125 -8.76 1.68 5.33
CA LEU A 125 -7.39 2.05 5.66
C LEU A 125 -6.55 2.28 4.40
N GLY A 126 -6.67 1.39 3.41
CA GLY A 126 -6.00 1.52 2.12
C GLY A 126 -6.34 2.82 1.39
N THR A 127 -7.61 3.21 1.38
CA THR A 127 -8.06 4.46 0.76
C THR A 127 -7.47 5.68 1.46
N VAL A 128 -7.49 5.70 2.80
CA VAL A 128 -6.87 6.78 3.58
C VAL A 128 -5.38 6.89 3.27
N ILE A 129 -4.65 5.77 3.27
CA ILE A 129 -3.22 5.74 2.94
C ILE A 129 -2.95 6.34 1.55
N VAL A 130 -3.71 5.92 0.54
CA VAL A 130 -3.52 6.40 -0.83
C VAL A 130 -3.80 7.90 -0.95
N VAL A 131 -4.86 8.41 -0.31
CA VAL A 131 -5.17 9.85 -0.30
C VAL A 131 -4.00 10.66 0.28
N PHE A 132 -3.47 10.27 1.44
CA PHE A 132 -2.36 10.98 2.06
C PHE A 132 -1.07 10.87 1.24
N LEU A 133 -0.82 9.72 0.60
CA LEU A 133 0.32 9.57 -0.31
C LEU A 133 0.16 10.41 -1.56
N LEU A 134 -1.04 10.57 -2.15
CA LEU A 134 -1.24 11.45 -3.30
C LEU A 134 -0.95 12.93 -2.98
N ILE A 135 -1.03 13.33 -1.71
CA ILE A 135 -0.64 14.68 -1.27
C ILE A 135 0.89 14.83 -1.15
N GLN A 136 1.62 13.74 -0.90
CA GLN A 136 3.07 13.78 -0.65
C GLN A 136 3.92 14.39 -1.78
N PRO A 137 3.66 14.16 -3.09
CA PRO A 137 4.43 14.77 -4.17
C PRO A 137 4.36 16.30 -4.16
N PHE A 138 3.21 16.87 -3.79
CA PHE A 138 3.04 18.33 -3.73
C PHE A 138 3.86 18.92 -2.58
N ILE A 139 3.81 18.30 -1.40
CA ILE A 139 4.66 18.68 -0.26
C ILE A 139 6.14 18.47 -0.60
N GLY A 140 6.44 17.37 -1.29
CA GLY A 140 7.75 17.00 -1.82
C GLY A 140 8.35 18.10 -2.70
N PHE A 141 7.58 18.52 -3.69
CA PHE A 141 7.93 19.60 -4.61
C PHE A 141 8.14 20.93 -3.88
N TRP A 142 7.20 21.31 -3.01
CA TRP A 142 7.25 22.58 -2.30
C TRP A 142 8.46 22.70 -1.38
N HIS A 143 8.73 21.68 -0.55
CA HIS A 143 9.88 21.74 0.35
C HIS A 143 11.20 21.66 -0.42
N HIS A 144 11.27 20.89 -1.51
CA HIS A 144 12.47 20.81 -2.34
C HIS A 144 12.77 22.15 -3.02
N TYR A 145 11.73 22.81 -3.57
CA TYR A 145 11.84 24.16 -4.12
C TYR A 145 12.38 25.17 -3.09
N LYS A 146 11.81 25.15 -1.88
CA LYS A 146 12.25 26.04 -0.79
C LYS A 146 13.68 25.72 -0.35
N PHE A 147 14.03 24.44 -0.19
CA PHE A 147 15.36 24.00 0.21
C PHE A 147 16.43 24.44 -0.81
N ARG A 148 16.14 24.35 -2.12
CA ARG A 148 17.05 24.88 -3.14
C ARG A 148 17.33 26.37 -3.01
N LYS A 149 16.33 27.16 -2.56
CA LYS A 149 16.45 28.61 -2.36
C LYS A 149 17.11 29.00 -1.05
N THR A 150 16.75 28.33 0.05
CA THR A 150 17.14 28.76 1.41
C THR A 150 18.25 27.91 2.02
N GLN A 151 18.63 26.79 1.39
CA GLN A 151 19.58 25.78 1.90
C GLN A 151 19.27 25.32 3.35
N SER A 152 18.02 25.48 3.78
CA SER A 152 17.56 25.25 5.14
C SER A 152 16.31 24.39 5.14
N SER A 153 16.29 23.38 6.00
CA SER A 153 15.15 22.48 6.19
C SER A 153 14.04 23.20 6.97
N GLY A 154 13.02 23.66 6.25
CA GLY A 154 11.82 24.21 6.87
C GLY A 154 10.86 23.13 7.39
N TRP A 155 9.83 23.54 8.14
CA TRP A 155 8.73 22.72 8.66
C TRP A 155 8.18 21.68 7.66
N TRP A 156 7.93 22.08 6.41
CA TRP A 156 7.43 21.20 5.34
C TRP A 156 8.33 19.98 5.04
N THR A 157 9.64 20.10 5.27
CA THR A 157 10.58 18.98 5.13
C THR A 157 10.30 17.90 6.16
N HIS A 158 10.08 18.29 7.43
CA HIS A 158 9.75 17.37 8.50
C HIS A 158 8.39 16.71 8.27
N VAL A 159 7.39 17.49 7.87
CA VAL A 159 6.07 16.98 7.51
C VAL A 159 6.17 15.93 6.39
N HIS A 160 6.88 16.23 5.29
CA HIS A 160 7.08 15.28 4.20
C HIS A 160 7.72 13.97 4.67
N ILE A 161 8.80 14.07 5.44
CA ILE A 161 9.54 12.90 5.91
C ILE A 161 8.70 12.04 6.85
N TRP A 162 8.05 12.63 7.85
CA TRP A 162 7.32 11.87 8.87
C TRP A 162 6.00 11.31 8.36
N VAL A 163 5.24 12.11 7.61
CA VAL A 163 3.98 11.65 7.01
C VAL A 163 4.27 10.54 5.99
N GLY A 164 5.30 10.70 5.14
CA GLY A 164 5.70 9.66 4.20
C GLY A 164 6.08 8.34 4.90
N ARG A 165 6.85 8.39 5.99
CA ARG A 165 7.21 7.20 6.78
C ARG A 165 6.01 6.53 7.42
N PHE A 166 5.14 7.32 8.05
CA PHE A 166 3.96 6.81 8.74
C PHE A 166 3.02 6.08 7.78
N PHE A 167 2.68 6.72 6.65
CA PHE A 167 1.78 6.10 5.67
C PHE A 167 2.41 4.96 4.88
N LEU A 168 3.74 4.95 4.69
CA LEU A 168 4.43 3.79 4.11
C LEU A 168 4.34 2.57 5.03
N LEU A 169 4.56 2.75 6.35
CA LEU A 169 4.42 1.68 7.33
C LEU A 169 2.98 1.16 7.40
N LEU A 170 1.99 2.07 7.45
CA LEU A 170 0.59 1.68 7.38
C LEU A 170 0.25 0.95 6.09
N GLY A 171 0.84 1.35 4.95
CA GLY A 171 0.71 0.65 3.68
C GLY A 171 1.19 -0.79 3.72
N ILE A 172 2.33 -1.05 4.35
CA ILE A 172 2.86 -2.40 4.53
C ILE A 172 1.95 -3.23 5.45
N ILE A 173 1.48 -2.65 6.55
CA ILE A 173 0.53 -3.31 7.45
C ILE A 173 -0.78 -3.61 6.70
N ASN A 174 -1.27 -2.67 5.91
CA ASN A 174 -2.47 -2.83 5.11
C ASN A 174 -2.30 -3.90 4.01
N GLY A 175 -1.11 -4.05 3.43
CA GLY A 175 -0.81 -5.17 2.54
C GLY A 175 -0.97 -6.52 3.25
N GLY A 176 -0.49 -6.63 4.48
CA GLY A 176 -0.68 -7.82 5.33
C GLY A 176 -2.16 -8.12 5.62
N THR A 177 -2.97 -7.10 5.95
CA THR A 177 -4.42 -7.29 6.15
C THR A 177 -5.12 -7.70 4.85
N GLY A 178 -4.67 -7.20 3.70
CA GLY A 178 -5.17 -7.59 2.39
C GLY A 178 -4.90 -9.05 2.06
N LEU A 179 -3.69 -9.55 2.37
CA LEU A 179 -3.35 -10.96 2.20
C LEU A 179 -4.18 -11.87 3.09
N LYS A 180 -4.43 -11.44 4.34
CA LYS A 180 -5.35 -12.15 5.24
C LYS A 180 -6.79 -12.14 4.71
N LEU A 181 -7.26 -11.02 4.17
CA LEU A 181 -8.60 -10.89 3.59
C LEU A 181 -8.79 -11.75 2.34
N ALA A 182 -7.72 -11.97 1.58
CA ALA A 182 -7.70 -12.83 0.40
C ALA A 182 -7.56 -14.33 0.72
N ASP A 183 -7.53 -14.70 2.01
CA ASP A 183 -7.23 -16.07 2.47
C ASP A 183 -5.99 -16.66 1.77
N ASN A 184 -4.94 -15.84 1.68
CA ASN A 184 -3.77 -16.20 0.92
C ASN A 184 -2.98 -17.34 1.58
N THR A 185 -2.27 -18.11 0.77
CA THR A 185 -1.41 -19.20 1.26
C THR A 185 -0.38 -18.69 2.27
N ALA A 186 -0.02 -19.54 3.24
CA ALA A 186 1.02 -19.25 4.22
C ALA A 186 2.34 -18.84 3.53
N GLY A 187 2.71 -19.54 2.45
CA GLY A 187 3.89 -19.21 1.66
C GLY A 187 3.85 -17.80 1.06
N GLY A 188 2.70 -17.36 0.54
CA GLY A 188 2.56 -16.00 0.01
C GLY A 188 2.60 -14.92 1.09
N ILE A 189 2.04 -15.18 2.27
CA ILE A 189 2.14 -14.28 3.43
C ILE A 189 3.60 -14.17 3.90
N ILE A 190 4.31 -15.30 4.00
CA ILE A 190 5.73 -15.34 4.37
C ILE A 190 6.58 -14.60 3.34
N ALA A 191 6.38 -14.86 2.04
CA ALA A 191 7.12 -14.20 0.98
C ALA A 191 6.95 -12.67 1.04
N TYR A 192 5.73 -12.19 1.23
CA TYR A 192 5.45 -10.77 1.43
C TYR A 192 6.17 -10.21 2.66
N ALA A 193 6.07 -10.88 3.80
CA ALA A 193 6.69 -10.45 5.05
C ALA A 193 8.22 -10.40 4.95
N VAL A 194 8.84 -11.39 4.31
CA VAL A 194 10.30 -11.43 4.08
C VAL A 194 10.73 -10.29 3.19
N VAL A 195 10.06 -10.05 2.05
CA VAL A 195 10.42 -8.96 1.14
C VAL A 195 10.27 -7.61 1.83
N ALA A 196 9.11 -7.34 2.43
CA ALA A 196 8.88 -6.08 3.16
C ALA A 196 9.86 -5.91 4.33
N GLY A 197 10.18 -7.00 5.04
CA GLY A 197 11.14 -7.05 6.12
C GLY A 197 12.56 -6.71 5.67
N VAL A 198 13.04 -7.28 4.55
CA VAL A 198 14.38 -7.00 3.99
C VAL A 198 14.50 -5.51 3.64
N PHE A 199 13.54 -4.94 2.92
CA PHE A 199 13.56 -3.52 2.59
C PHE A 199 13.43 -2.62 3.83
N GLY A 200 12.61 -3.00 4.80
CA GLY A 200 12.48 -2.31 6.07
C GLY A 200 13.78 -2.29 6.88
N VAL A 201 14.42 -3.45 7.05
CA VAL A 201 15.70 -3.60 7.75
C VAL A 201 16.80 -2.82 7.03
N ALA A 202 16.91 -2.94 5.70
CA ALA A 202 17.87 -2.20 4.91
C ALA A 202 17.71 -0.68 5.09
N TYR A 203 16.47 -0.19 5.07
CA TYR A 203 16.16 1.21 5.32
C TYR A 203 16.60 1.67 6.71
N ILE A 204 16.26 0.91 7.76
CA ILE A 204 16.60 1.25 9.15
C ILE A 204 18.12 1.21 9.36
N ALA A 205 18.80 0.17 8.86
CA ALA A 205 20.25 0.04 8.96
C ALA A 205 20.97 1.23 8.32
N ILE A 206 20.59 1.60 7.09
CA ILE A 206 21.18 2.74 6.39
C ILE A 206 20.88 4.06 7.12
N ALA A 207 19.67 4.22 7.67
CA ALA A 207 19.31 5.40 8.45
C ALA A 207 20.14 5.51 9.74
N ALA A 208 20.32 4.41 10.48
CA ALA A 208 21.09 4.36 11.71
C ALA A 208 22.58 4.63 11.46
N LEU A 209 23.18 3.98 10.45
CA LEU A 209 24.58 4.21 10.06
C LEU A 209 24.84 5.68 9.70
N ARG A 210 23.87 6.34 9.06
CA ARG A 210 23.98 7.77 8.73
C ARG A 210 23.95 8.66 9.97
N GLN A 211 23.03 8.41 10.90
CA GLN A 211 22.96 9.17 12.14
C GLN A 211 24.24 9.00 12.97
N GLY A 212 24.76 7.77 13.06
CA GLY A 212 26.01 7.48 13.76
C GLY A 212 27.21 8.26 13.18
N LYS A 213 27.37 8.28 11.85
CA LYS A 213 28.45 9.05 11.20
C LYS A 213 28.39 10.56 11.45
N VAL A 214 27.19 11.13 11.53
CA VAL A 214 27.02 12.56 11.83
C VAL A 214 27.43 12.84 13.28
N ILE A 215 26.96 12.03 14.22
CA ILE A 215 27.27 12.20 15.65
C ILE A 215 28.78 12.04 15.92
N LEU A 216 29.44 11.07 15.27
CA LEU A 216 30.89 10.88 15.41
C LEU A 216 31.67 12.08 14.87
N LYS A 217 31.28 12.61 13.71
CA LYS A 217 31.92 13.79 13.14
C LYS A 217 31.78 15.02 14.05
N ASP A 218 30.60 15.25 14.62
CA ASP A 218 30.39 16.36 15.55
C ASP A 218 31.28 16.21 16.80
N LYS A 219 31.45 14.98 17.29
CA LYS A 219 32.34 14.66 18.43
C LYS A 219 33.82 14.83 18.13
N GLU A 220 34.27 14.67 16.88
CA GLU A 220 35.67 14.94 16.49
C GLU A 220 35.96 16.44 16.36
N THR A 221 34.99 17.22 15.90
CA THR A 221 35.15 18.69 15.72
C THR A 221 34.99 19.52 17.00
N THR A 222 34.28 19.01 18.01
CA THR A 222 34.03 19.75 19.27
C THR A 222 35.26 19.87 20.20
N PRO A 223 36.10 18.83 20.37
CA PRO A 223 37.31 18.87 21.22
C PRO A 223 38.35 19.90 20.76
N GLU A 224 38.51 20.10 19.45
CA GLU A 224 39.47 21.08 18.91
C GLU A 224 39.07 22.53 19.24
N MET A 225 37.77 22.85 19.28
CA MET A 225 37.29 24.20 19.61
C MET A 225 37.34 24.53 21.11
N GLN A 226 37.54 23.55 21.99
CA GLN A 226 37.71 23.78 23.42
C GLN A 226 39.18 23.98 23.83
N GLN A 227 40.13 23.89 22.87
CA GLN A 227 41.58 24.05 23.12
C GLN A 227 42.19 25.34 22.53
N THR A 228 41.38 26.23 21.94
CA THR A 228 41.78 27.55 21.40
C THR A 228 41.09 28.68 22.14
#